data_AF-A0A9E6VWV5-F1
#
_entry.id   AF-A0A9E6VWV5-F1
#
_cell.length_a   1.000
_cell.length_b   1.000
_cell.length_c   1.000
_cell.angle_alpha   90.00
_cell.angle_beta   90.00
_cell.angle_gamma   90.00
#
_symmetry.space_group_name_H-M   'P 1'
#
loop_
_entity.id
_entity.type
_entity.pdbx_description
1 polymer ?
#
loop_
_entity_poly.entity_id
_entity_poly.type
_entity_poly.pdbx_seq_one_letter_code
_entity_poly.pdbx_strand_id
1 'polypeptide(L)'
;MTMKTIHPRIILAATVAVAVLAFSFKGKPKAECPCKLKAFINYDDTTSVNVVSRPNGKVTFKLKADDEALMVDVKASKRGWLQLETVSGDGNEGAKEGWVAGVAGIYTRNFDGGILSLYKGPNHESGEAAQLYGMQEVGVDGCCGQWALVRGKDKNGKIVKGWIAPEMQCAKPDGSCQ
;
A
#
# COMPACT_ATOMS: atom_id res chain seq x y z
N MET A 1 58.15 25.39 49.55
CA MET A 1 58.00 24.69 48.26
C MET A 1 56.97 23.59 48.46
N THR A 2 55.73 23.85 48.07
CA THR A 2 54.58 22.97 48.35
C THR A 2 54.18 22.31 47.03
N MET A 3 54.44 21.00 46.87
CA MET A 3 54.04 20.25 45.68
C MET A 3 52.70 19.54 45.91
N LYS A 4 51.77 19.82 44.99
CA LYS A 4 50.36 19.44 44.96
C LYS A 4 50.16 17.95 44.71
N THR A 5 49.24 17.37 45.48
CA THR A 5 48.64 16.04 45.28
C THR A 5 47.81 16.01 43.99
N ILE A 6 48.12 15.09 43.08
CA ILE A 6 47.37 14.84 41.84
C ILE A 6 46.27 13.81 42.13
N HIS A 7 45.01 14.16 41.88
CA HIS A 7 43.88 13.24 41.92
C HIS A 7 43.64 12.63 40.53
N PRO A 8 43.37 11.32 40.41
CA PRO A 8 43.03 10.70 39.14
C PRO A 8 41.57 11.03 38.78
N ARG A 9 41.34 11.60 37.58
CA ARG A 9 40.00 11.74 37.01
C ARG A 9 39.58 10.41 36.40
N ILE A 10 38.56 9.79 36.99
CA ILE A 10 37.83 8.66 36.43
C ILE A 10 37.05 9.17 35.21
N ILE A 11 37.38 8.66 34.02
CA ILE A 11 36.59 8.88 32.81
C ILE A 11 35.60 7.72 32.71
N LEU A 12 34.35 7.94 33.10
CA LEU A 12 33.25 7.02 32.73
C LEU A 12 32.94 7.23 31.25
N ALA A 13 33.30 6.26 30.41
CA ALA A 13 32.76 6.16 29.06
C ALA A 13 31.31 5.64 29.15
N ALA A 14 30.33 6.51 28.93
CA ALA A 14 28.94 6.11 28.79
C ALA A 14 28.73 5.53 27.39
N THR A 15 28.73 4.21 27.26
CA THR A 15 28.25 3.51 26.06
C THR A 15 26.75 3.72 25.93
N VAL A 16 26.34 4.56 24.98
CA VAL A 16 24.94 4.69 24.56
C VAL A 16 24.59 3.48 23.70
N ALA A 17 23.88 2.52 24.29
CA ALA A 17 23.27 1.43 23.54
C ALA A 17 22.08 2.01 22.73
N VAL A 18 22.28 2.21 21.44
CA VAL A 18 21.19 2.56 20.52
C VAL A 18 20.35 1.30 20.30
N ALA A 19 19.23 1.21 21.02
CA ALA A 19 18.24 0.18 20.78
C ALA A 19 17.58 0.44 19.42
N VAL A 20 17.96 -0.33 18.41
CA VAL A 20 17.27 -0.36 17.11
C VAL A 20 15.92 -1.03 17.33
N LEU A 21 14.88 -0.24 17.59
CA LEU A 21 13.51 -0.73 17.60
C LEU A 21 13.12 -1.11 16.17
N ALA A 22 13.09 -2.42 15.90
CA ALA A 22 12.46 -2.96 14.71
C ALA A 22 10.95 -2.68 14.77
N PHE A 23 10.51 -1.56 14.17
CA PHE A 23 9.10 -1.29 13.98
C PHE A 23 8.53 -2.28 12.95
N SER A 24 7.86 -3.32 13.44
CA SER A 24 7.02 -4.18 12.62
C SER A 24 5.75 -3.40 12.26
N PHE A 25 5.60 -3.00 10.99
CA PHE A 25 4.37 -2.40 10.48
C PHE A 25 3.23 -3.44 10.43
N LYS A 26 2.61 -3.70 11.58
CA LYS A 26 1.34 -4.42 11.67
C LYS A 26 0.19 -3.41 11.73
N GLY A 27 -0.27 -2.92 10.58
CA GLY A 27 -1.50 -2.14 10.58
C GLY A 27 -2.01 -1.74 9.20
N LYS A 28 -3.06 -2.40 8.74
CA LYS A 28 -4.02 -1.80 7.80
C LYS A 28 -4.60 -0.52 8.44
N PRO A 29 -4.95 0.54 7.70
CA PRO A 29 -5.59 1.72 8.28
C PRO A 29 -6.78 1.31 9.16
N LYS A 30 -6.72 1.60 10.46
CA LYS A 30 -7.75 1.17 11.43
C LYS A 30 -9.02 2.00 11.33
N ALA A 31 -8.87 3.29 11.03
CA ALA A 31 -9.94 4.21 10.69
C ALA A 31 -10.24 4.15 9.19
N GLU A 32 -11.46 4.51 8.84
CA GLU A 32 -11.85 4.72 7.45
C GLU A 32 -11.10 5.92 6.89
N CYS A 33 -10.46 5.79 5.73
CA CYS A 33 -9.87 6.92 5.03
C CYS A 33 -10.56 7.10 3.67
N PRO A 34 -11.15 8.27 3.39
CA PRO A 34 -11.60 8.63 2.05
C PRO A 34 -10.44 8.60 1.07
N CYS A 35 -10.70 8.18 -0.16
CA CYS A 35 -9.70 8.18 -1.20
C CYS A 35 -10.29 8.45 -2.59
N LYS A 36 -9.41 8.74 -3.54
CA LYS A 36 -9.70 8.91 -4.97
C LYS A 36 -8.68 8.07 -5.73
N LEU A 37 -8.94 6.77 -5.81
CA LEU A 37 -8.04 5.80 -6.41
C LEU A 37 -8.73 5.11 -7.59
N LYS A 38 -8.03 5.03 -8.71
CA LYS A 38 -8.40 4.15 -9.82
C LYS A 38 -7.55 2.88 -9.73
N ALA A 39 -8.15 1.73 -9.94
CA ALA A 39 -7.46 0.44 -9.93
C ALA A 39 -8.15 -0.53 -10.88
N PHE A 40 -7.59 -1.73 -11.03
CA PHE A 40 -8.27 -2.85 -11.67
C PHE A 40 -8.48 -3.98 -10.66
N ILE A 41 -9.46 -4.85 -10.90
CA ILE A 41 -9.66 -6.06 -10.10
C ILE A 41 -8.63 -7.09 -10.52
N ASN A 42 -7.79 -7.51 -9.58
CA ASN A 42 -6.96 -8.70 -9.71
C ASN A 42 -7.71 -9.87 -9.06
N TYR A 43 -8.03 -10.89 -9.86
CA TYR A 43 -8.81 -12.03 -9.42
C TYR A 43 -8.00 -13.10 -8.65
N ASP A 44 -6.67 -13.00 -8.54
CA ASP A 44 -5.80 -13.95 -7.81
C ASP A 44 -6.21 -15.43 -8.08
N ASP A 45 -6.31 -15.82 -9.36
CA ASP A 45 -6.74 -17.14 -9.87
C ASP A 45 -8.21 -17.55 -9.60
N THR A 46 -9.03 -16.65 -9.05
CA THR A 46 -10.48 -16.84 -8.93
C THR A 46 -11.22 -16.35 -10.16
N THR A 47 -12.49 -16.73 -10.32
CA THR A 47 -13.35 -16.20 -11.40
C THR A 47 -14.33 -15.14 -10.91
N SER A 48 -14.34 -14.86 -9.59
CA SER A 48 -15.27 -13.90 -9.01
C SER A 48 -14.76 -13.31 -7.70
N VAL A 49 -15.11 -12.05 -7.46
CA VAL A 49 -14.83 -11.32 -6.23
C VAL A 49 -16.13 -11.02 -5.50
N ASN A 50 -16.18 -11.35 -4.21
CA ASN A 50 -17.32 -10.99 -3.37
C ASN A 50 -17.29 -9.49 -3.04
N VAL A 51 -18.42 -8.83 -3.28
CA VAL A 51 -18.71 -7.49 -2.82
C VAL A 51 -19.63 -7.58 -1.61
N VAL A 52 -19.26 -6.92 -0.52
CA VAL A 52 -19.99 -6.98 0.75
C VAL A 52 -20.52 -5.60 1.16
N SER A 53 -21.60 -5.58 1.94
CA SER A 53 -22.25 -4.32 2.38
C SER A 53 -21.37 -3.44 3.30
N ARG A 54 -20.43 -4.06 4.02
CA ARG A 54 -19.46 -3.42 4.90
C ARG A 54 -18.29 -4.39 5.12
N PRO A 55 -17.12 -3.96 5.61
CA PRO A 55 -16.04 -4.87 5.98
C PRO A 55 -16.53 -6.07 6.80
N ASN A 56 -16.25 -7.29 6.33
CA ASN A 56 -16.73 -8.56 6.90
C ASN A 56 -18.27 -8.66 7.02
N GLY A 57 -19.01 -7.95 6.17
CA GLY A 57 -20.45 -7.96 6.09
C GLY A 57 -21.00 -9.09 5.24
N LYS A 58 -22.30 -9.03 4.94
CA LYS A 58 -22.95 -9.96 4.02
C LYS A 58 -22.53 -9.65 2.59
N VAL A 59 -22.35 -10.70 1.79
CA VAL A 59 -22.19 -10.57 0.33
C VAL A 59 -23.47 -9.98 -0.25
N THR A 60 -23.35 -8.88 -0.97
CA THR A 60 -24.45 -8.20 -1.66
C THR A 60 -24.36 -8.41 -3.17
N PHE A 61 -23.16 -8.68 -3.68
CA PHE A 61 -22.91 -8.89 -5.10
C PHE A 61 -21.67 -9.76 -5.32
N LYS A 62 -21.55 -10.35 -6.51
CA LYS A 62 -20.34 -11.04 -6.96
C LYS A 62 -19.89 -10.43 -8.27
N LEU A 63 -18.75 -9.75 -8.24
CA LEU A 63 -18.05 -9.34 -9.43
C LEU A 63 -17.61 -10.58 -10.18
N LYS A 64 -17.90 -10.65 -11.47
CA LYS A 64 -17.48 -11.74 -12.33
C LYS A 64 -16.32 -11.26 -13.19
N ALA A 65 -15.32 -12.12 -13.37
CA ALA A 65 -14.30 -11.86 -14.37
C ALA A 65 -14.95 -11.63 -15.74
N ASP A 66 -14.37 -10.71 -16.49
CA ASP A 66 -14.72 -10.37 -17.87
C ASP A 66 -13.47 -10.62 -18.72
N ASP A 67 -13.64 -10.73 -20.05
CA ASP A 67 -12.54 -10.88 -21.00
C ASP A 67 -11.61 -9.64 -20.96
N GLU A 68 -12.16 -8.50 -20.56
CA GLU A 68 -11.43 -7.28 -20.24
C GLU A 68 -11.18 -7.13 -18.73
N ALA A 69 -10.04 -6.54 -18.38
CA ALA A 69 -9.73 -6.26 -16.98
C ALA A 69 -10.68 -5.18 -16.42
N LEU A 70 -11.34 -5.53 -15.31
CA LEU A 70 -12.36 -4.67 -14.70
C LEU A 70 -11.74 -3.52 -13.93
N MET A 71 -12.02 -2.31 -14.40
CA MET A 71 -11.61 -1.06 -13.79
C MET A 71 -12.57 -0.67 -12.69
N VAL A 72 -12.01 -0.13 -11.61
CA VAL A 72 -12.79 0.36 -10.46
C VAL A 72 -12.30 1.71 -9.99
N ASP A 73 -13.25 2.54 -9.57
CA ASP A 73 -12.98 3.70 -8.74
C ASP A 73 -13.21 3.32 -7.28
N VAL A 74 -12.26 3.67 -6.41
CA VAL A 74 -12.30 3.43 -4.97
C VAL A 74 -12.44 4.76 -4.24
N LYS A 75 -13.49 4.86 -3.42
CA LYS A 75 -13.82 6.08 -2.67
C LYS A 75 -13.39 6.06 -1.21
N ALA A 76 -13.12 4.89 -0.63
CA ALA A 76 -12.67 4.76 0.74
C ALA A 76 -11.89 3.46 0.97
N SER A 77 -11.07 3.44 2.02
CA SER A 77 -10.54 2.19 2.58
C SER A 77 -10.76 2.07 4.07
N LYS A 78 -10.90 0.82 4.55
CA LYS A 78 -11.10 0.53 5.96
C LYS A 78 -10.61 -0.87 6.29
N ARG A 79 -9.58 -0.99 7.14
CA ARG A 79 -9.08 -2.29 7.64
C ARG A 79 -8.79 -3.30 6.51
N GLY A 80 -8.21 -2.84 5.40
CA GLY A 80 -7.87 -3.68 4.25
C GLY A 80 -9.02 -4.00 3.31
N TRP A 81 -10.14 -3.30 3.46
CA TRP A 81 -11.23 -3.30 2.52
C TRP A 81 -11.21 -2.00 1.72
N LEU A 82 -11.60 -2.08 0.47
CA LEU A 82 -11.74 -0.96 -0.46
C LEU A 82 -13.22 -0.82 -0.79
N GLN A 83 -13.77 0.39 -0.62
CA GLN A 83 -15.13 0.69 -1.00
C GLN A 83 -15.15 1.16 -2.46
N LEU A 84 -15.89 0.44 -3.29
CA LEU A 84 -16.06 0.75 -4.70
C LEU A 84 -17.01 1.94 -4.86
N GLU A 85 -16.78 2.75 -5.87
CA GLU A 85 -17.67 3.82 -6.31
C GLU A 85 -18.27 3.47 -7.66
N THR A 86 -17.40 3.10 -8.60
CA THR A 86 -17.76 2.65 -9.94
C THR A 86 -17.04 1.34 -10.25
N VAL A 87 -17.65 0.56 -11.13
CA VAL A 87 -17.06 -0.66 -11.70
C VAL A 87 -17.37 -0.64 -13.19
N SER A 88 -16.38 -0.88 -14.04
CA SER A 88 -16.57 -1.05 -15.48
C SER A 88 -17.15 -2.45 -15.79
N GLY A 89 -17.50 -2.69 -17.06
CA GLY A 89 -17.90 -4.02 -17.53
C GLY A 89 -19.38 -4.34 -17.30
N ASP A 90 -19.96 -4.96 -18.31
CA ASP A 90 -21.38 -5.28 -18.36
C ASP A 90 -21.75 -6.33 -17.32
N GLY A 91 -22.87 -6.14 -16.63
CA GLY A 91 -23.37 -7.08 -15.63
C GLY A 91 -22.68 -6.99 -14.27
N ASN A 92 -21.78 -6.01 -14.05
CA ASN A 92 -21.16 -5.71 -12.75
C ASN A 92 -21.74 -4.45 -12.07
N GLU A 93 -22.79 -3.84 -12.62
CA GLU A 93 -23.35 -2.56 -12.16
C GLU A 93 -23.98 -2.65 -10.77
N GLY A 94 -24.33 -3.85 -10.31
CA GLY A 94 -24.85 -4.11 -8.96
C GLY A 94 -23.79 -4.09 -7.86
N ALA A 95 -22.50 -4.00 -8.21
CA ALA A 95 -21.40 -3.89 -7.25
C ALA A 95 -21.21 -2.48 -6.67
N LYS A 96 -21.91 -1.48 -7.20
CA LYS A 96 -21.77 -0.08 -6.80
C LYS A 96 -21.85 0.08 -5.27
N GLU A 97 -20.90 0.83 -4.72
CA GLU A 97 -20.83 1.22 -3.30
C GLU A 97 -20.53 0.14 -2.26
N GLY A 98 -20.32 -1.11 -2.69
CA GLY A 98 -19.92 -2.19 -1.80
C GLY A 98 -18.41 -2.24 -1.52
N TRP A 99 -18.00 -3.18 -0.69
CA TRP A 99 -16.61 -3.35 -0.25
C TRP A 99 -15.99 -4.63 -0.79
N VAL A 100 -14.72 -4.56 -1.21
CA VAL A 100 -13.90 -5.71 -1.62
C VAL A 100 -12.63 -5.81 -0.78
N ALA A 101 -12.11 -7.02 -0.58
CA ALA A 101 -10.96 -7.26 0.29
C ALA A 101 -9.64 -7.32 -0.50
N GLY A 102 -8.98 -6.18 -0.73
CA GLY A 102 -7.57 -6.14 -1.17
C GLY A 102 -7.23 -6.85 -2.50
N VAL A 103 -8.25 -7.05 -3.36
CA VAL A 103 -8.17 -7.67 -4.69
C VAL A 103 -8.09 -6.62 -5.80
N ALA A 104 -7.64 -5.41 -5.47
CA ALA A 104 -7.39 -4.38 -6.47
C ALA A 104 -5.89 -4.34 -6.76
N GLY A 105 -5.53 -4.22 -8.03
CA GLY A 105 -4.17 -4.05 -8.52
C GLY A 105 -3.97 -2.68 -9.16
N ILE A 106 -2.74 -2.20 -9.11
CA ILE A 106 -2.23 -1.11 -9.95
C ILE A 106 -0.84 -1.49 -10.46
N TYR A 107 -0.41 -0.91 -11.57
CA TYR A 107 0.99 -0.93 -11.98
C TYR A 107 1.74 0.26 -11.37
N THR A 108 3.03 0.08 -11.12
CA THR A 108 3.96 1.16 -10.77
C THR A 108 4.50 1.85 -12.02
N ARG A 109 4.96 3.11 -11.90
CA ARG A 109 5.49 3.91 -13.02
C ARG A 109 7.01 4.11 -13.02
N ASN A 110 7.75 3.30 -12.28
CA ASN A 110 9.21 3.27 -12.33
C ASN A 110 9.71 2.43 -13.51
N PHE A 111 9.61 3.02 -14.71
CA PHE A 111 10.07 2.44 -15.97
C PHE A 111 11.59 2.17 -15.97
N ASP A 112 12.04 1.36 -16.95
CA ASP A 112 13.47 1.10 -17.22
C ASP A 112 14.30 0.61 -16.03
N GLY A 113 13.67 -0.16 -15.13
CA GLY A 113 14.34 -0.68 -13.93
C GLY A 113 14.54 0.35 -12.83
N GLY A 114 13.86 1.50 -12.90
CA GLY A 114 13.92 2.54 -11.89
C GLY A 114 13.56 2.07 -10.47
N ILE A 115 14.03 2.80 -9.48
CA ILE A 115 13.73 2.55 -8.06
C ILE A 115 12.53 3.41 -7.66
N LEU A 116 11.54 2.78 -7.03
CA LEU A 116 10.38 3.46 -6.46
C LEU A 116 10.41 3.34 -4.93
N SER A 117 10.35 4.48 -4.25
CA SER A 117 10.27 4.53 -2.79
C SER A 117 8.83 4.35 -2.32
N LEU A 118 8.63 3.42 -1.39
CA LEU A 118 7.39 3.29 -0.62
C LEU A 118 7.55 4.02 0.71
N TYR A 119 6.51 4.71 1.15
CA TYR A 119 6.54 5.58 2.33
C TYR A 119 5.83 4.93 3.53
N LYS A 120 6.18 5.36 4.75
CA LYS A 120 5.56 4.85 6.00
C LYS A 120 4.13 5.38 6.19
N GLY A 121 3.81 6.51 5.60
CA GLY A 121 2.49 7.17 5.61
C GLY A 121 2.13 7.74 4.24
N PRO A 122 0.89 8.22 4.05
CA PRO A 122 0.40 8.77 2.78
C PRO A 122 0.92 10.22 2.56
N ASN A 123 2.23 10.41 2.68
CA ASN A 123 2.95 11.66 2.43
C ASN A 123 4.47 11.39 2.38
N HIS A 124 5.21 12.31 1.75
CA HIS A 124 6.65 12.16 1.58
C HIS A 124 7.43 12.34 2.89
N GLU A 125 6.90 13.10 3.85
CA GLU A 125 7.55 13.42 5.13
C GLU A 125 7.57 12.24 6.11
N SER A 126 6.76 11.21 5.85
CA SER A 126 6.65 10.02 6.70
C SER A 126 7.91 9.14 6.69
N GLY A 127 8.82 9.40 5.74
CA GLY A 127 10.04 8.63 5.52
C GLY A 127 9.82 7.32 4.77
N GLU A 128 10.91 6.77 4.24
CA GLU A 128 10.90 5.55 3.44
C GLU A 128 10.64 4.30 4.29
N ALA A 129 9.76 3.44 3.81
CA ALA A 129 9.44 2.13 4.37
C ALA A 129 10.15 0.99 3.63
N ALA A 130 10.20 1.06 2.30
CA ALA A 130 10.78 0.04 1.44
C ALA A 130 10.99 0.58 0.01
N GLN A 131 11.57 -0.25 -0.86
CA GLN A 131 11.77 0.08 -2.27
C GLN A 131 11.22 -1.03 -3.18
N LEU A 132 10.66 -0.62 -4.31
CA LEU A 132 10.32 -1.47 -5.44
C LEU A 132 11.25 -1.18 -6.61
N TYR A 133 11.43 -2.18 -7.48
CA TYR A 133 12.41 -2.15 -8.56
C TYR A 133 11.74 -2.57 -9.86
N GLY A 134 11.94 -1.75 -10.90
CA GLY A 134 11.24 -1.90 -12.17
C GLY A 134 9.72 -1.75 -12.06
N MET A 135 9.10 -1.54 -13.21
CA MET A 135 7.64 -1.55 -13.32
C MET A 135 7.12 -2.93 -12.93
N GLN A 136 6.12 -2.95 -12.05
CA GLN A 136 5.47 -4.19 -11.63
C GLN A 136 4.01 -3.92 -11.24
N GLU A 137 3.20 -4.97 -11.33
CA GLU A 137 1.89 -4.98 -10.69
C GLU A 137 2.05 -5.09 -9.17
N VAL A 138 1.29 -4.28 -8.43
CA VAL A 138 1.23 -4.32 -6.96
C VAL A 138 -0.22 -4.43 -6.48
N GLY A 139 -0.41 -5.19 -5.41
CA GLY A 139 -1.73 -5.29 -4.77
C GLY A 139 -2.01 -4.07 -3.91
N VAL A 140 -3.25 -3.57 -3.95
CA VAL A 140 -3.72 -2.44 -3.16
C VAL A 140 -4.42 -2.96 -1.90
N ASP A 141 -3.82 -2.70 -0.75
CA ASP A 141 -4.33 -3.06 0.57
C ASP A 141 -5.11 -1.92 1.25
N GLY A 142 -5.12 -0.72 0.67
CA GLY A 142 -5.76 0.46 1.24
C GLY A 142 -5.48 1.72 0.42
N CYS A 143 -6.14 2.80 0.79
CA CYS A 143 -5.99 4.10 0.16
C CYS A 143 -6.29 5.22 1.15
N CYS A 144 -5.70 6.39 0.95
CA CYS A 144 -5.98 7.59 1.75
C CYS A 144 -5.65 8.84 0.95
N GLY A 145 -6.63 9.68 0.67
CA GLY A 145 -6.52 10.72 -0.35
C GLY A 145 -6.23 10.09 -1.71
N GLN A 146 -5.14 10.50 -2.36
CA GLN A 146 -4.69 9.90 -3.63
C GLN A 146 -3.56 8.87 -3.44
N TRP A 147 -3.16 8.61 -2.20
CA TRP A 147 -2.12 7.64 -1.89
C TRP A 147 -2.72 6.25 -1.79
N ALA A 148 -2.02 5.25 -2.35
CA ALA A 148 -2.37 3.85 -2.19
C ALA A 148 -1.40 3.17 -1.21
N LEU A 149 -1.92 2.30 -0.36
CA LEU A 149 -1.10 1.40 0.46
C LEU A 149 -0.97 0.08 -0.30
N VAL A 150 0.24 -0.24 -0.73
CA VAL A 150 0.48 -1.35 -1.66
C VAL A 150 1.38 -2.44 -1.09
N ARG A 151 1.23 -3.64 -1.64
CA ARG A 151 2.11 -4.81 -1.44
C ARG A 151 2.76 -5.19 -2.77
N GLY A 152 4.08 -5.25 -2.80
CA GLY A 152 4.87 -5.56 -4.00
C GLY A 152 6.15 -6.34 -3.66
N LYS A 153 6.96 -6.65 -4.66
CA LYS A 153 8.23 -7.39 -4.49
C LYS A 153 9.42 -6.43 -4.56
N ASP A 154 10.32 -6.52 -3.57
CA ASP A 154 11.62 -5.85 -3.64
C ASP A 154 12.58 -6.55 -4.63
N LYS A 155 13.81 -6.03 -4.78
CA LYS A 155 14.84 -6.60 -5.67
C LYS A 155 15.21 -8.05 -5.39
N ASN A 156 14.94 -8.55 -4.17
CA ASN A 156 15.23 -9.91 -3.76
C ASN A 156 13.98 -10.81 -3.82
N GLY A 157 12.87 -10.31 -4.36
CA GLY A 157 11.60 -11.01 -4.43
C GLY A 157 10.83 -11.06 -3.11
N LYS A 158 11.26 -10.36 -2.07
CA LYS A 158 10.57 -10.31 -0.79
C LYS A 158 9.36 -9.40 -0.88
N ILE A 159 8.24 -9.83 -0.33
CA ILE A 159 7.04 -8.99 -0.23
C ILE A 159 7.29 -7.85 0.76
N VAL A 160 7.19 -6.63 0.27
CA VAL A 160 7.29 -5.39 1.03
C VAL A 160 6.00 -4.59 0.92
N LYS A 161 5.78 -3.67 1.86
CA LYS A 161 4.56 -2.89 1.97
C LYS A 161 4.86 -1.45 2.32
N GLY A 162 4.10 -0.53 1.75
CA GLY A 162 4.15 0.89 2.08
C GLY A 162 3.24 1.72 1.17
N TRP A 163 3.24 3.03 1.39
CA TRP A 163 2.42 3.96 0.63
C TRP A 163 3.13 4.39 -0.66
N ILE A 164 2.42 4.35 -1.78
CA ILE A 164 2.90 4.82 -3.07
C ILE A 164 2.30 6.19 -3.38
N ALA A 165 3.15 7.10 -3.86
CA ALA A 165 2.75 8.46 -4.22
C ALA A 165 1.81 8.46 -5.44
N PRO A 166 0.85 9.41 -5.55
CA PRO A 166 -0.14 9.44 -6.63
C PRO A 166 0.45 9.36 -8.04
N GLU A 167 1.52 10.11 -8.29
CA GLU A 167 2.19 10.22 -9.59
C GLU A 167 2.86 8.93 -10.05
N MET A 168 3.12 8.00 -9.12
CA MET A 168 3.77 6.72 -9.39
C MET A 168 2.78 5.58 -9.65
N GLN A 169 1.47 5.85 -9.65
CA GLN A 169 0.41 4.85 -9.80
C GLN A 169 -0.11 4.80 -11.23
N CYS A 170 -0.35 3.59 -11.74
CA CYS A 170 -0.98 3.34 -13.03
C CYS A 170 -2.14 2.36 -12.87
N ALA A 171 -3.37 2.83 -13.05
CA ALA A 171 -4.56 1.99 -12.95
C ALA A 171 -4.81 1.14 -14.19
N LYS A 172 -4.12 1.39 -15.31
CA LYS A 172 -4.38 0.67 -16.55
C LYS A 172 -3.79 -0.76 -16.49
N PRO A 173 -4.57 -1.80 -16.82
CA PRO A 173 -4.13 -3.20 -16.75
C PRO A 173 -3.02 -3.57 -17.75
N ASP A 174 -2.93 -2.83 -18.86
CA ASP A 174 -1.87 -2.97 -19.86
C ASP A 174 -0.60 -2.19 -19.49
N GLY A 175 -0.63 -1.44 -18.38
CA GLY A 175 0.48 -0.63 -17.92
C GLY A 175 0.76 0.63 -18.75
N SER A 176 -0.09 0.99 -19.73
CA SER A 176 0.16 2.08 -20.69
C SER A 176 -0.04 3.51 -20.13
N CYS A 177 0.26 3.74 -18.86
CA CYS A 177 0.14 5.06 -18.25
C CYS A 177 1.33 5.95 -18.60
N GLN A 178 1.19 6.69 -19.70
CA GLN A 178 2.08 7.78 -20.10
C GLN A 178 2.02 8.94 -19.11
#